data_AF-A0A9E5QNG8-F1
#
_entry.id   AF-A0A9E5QNG8-F1
#
_cell.length_a   1.000
_cell.length_b   1.000
_cell.length_c   1.000
_cell.angle_alpha   90.00
_cell.angle_beta   90.00
_cell.angle_gamma   90.00
#
_symmetry.space_group_name_H-M   'P 1'
#
loop_
_entity.id
_entity.type
_entity.pdbx_description
1 polymer ?
#
loop_
_entity_poly.entity_id
_entity_poly.type
_entity_poly.pdbx_seq_one_letter_code
_entity_poly.pdbx_strand_id
1 'polypeptide(L)' 'MATATLVRCACEHCTCTFSDDQGFTLNGQLFCSEACATHDHAHPSACCQDSGCCS' A
#
# COMPACT_ATOMS: atom_id res chain seq x y z
N MET A 1 -6.50 7.96 22.05
CA MET A 1 -6.90 6.96 21.05
C MET A 1 -6.51 7.54 19.69
N ALA A 2 -5.50 6.99 19.02
CA ALA A 2 -5.20 7.38 17.65
C ALA A 2 -6.25 6.70 16.76
N THR A 3 -7.11 7.49 16.14
CA THR A 3 -8.04 7.02 15.11
C THR A 3 -7.22 6.70 13.87
N ALA A 4 -6.86 5.43 13.69
CA ALA A 4 -6.28 4.96 12.44
C ALA A 4 -7.32 5.17 11.33
N THR A 5 -6.97 5.97 10.32
CA THR A 5 -7.84 6.22 9.17
C THR A 5 -7.52 5.17 8.12
N LEU A 6 -8.50 4.36 7.76
CA LEU A 6 -8.37 3.42 6.66
C LEU A 6 -8.39 4.20 5.34
N VAL A 7 -7.30 4.10 4.58
CA VAL A 7 -7.12 4.77 3.31
C VAL A 7 -6.76 3.75 2.23
N ARG A 8 -7.09 4.05 0.98
CA ARG A 8 -6.83 3.16 -0.15
C ARG A 8 -5.42 3.35 -0.67
N CYS A 9 -4.78 2.27 -1.10
CA CYS A 9 -3.51 2.34 -1.79
C CYS A 9 -3.60 3.23 -3.03
N ALA A 10 -2.61 4.10 -3.19
CA ALA A 10 -2.48 4.94 -4.37
C ALA A 10 -2.06 4.16 -5.63
N CYS A 11 -1.61 2.91 -5.49
CA CYS A 11 -1.34 2.04 -6.63
C CYS A 11 -2.64 1.71 -7.36
N GLU A 12 -2.71 2.10 -8.63
CA GLU A 12 -3.89 1.94 -9.49
C GLU A 12 -4.32 0.48 -9.71
N HIS A 13 -3.36 -0.45 -9.67
CA HIS A 13 -3.62 -1.89 -9.76
C HIS A 13 -3.97 -2.54 -8.42
N CYS A 14 -3.83 -1.83 -7.30
CA CYS A 14 -4.10 -2.39 -5.99
C CYS A 14 -5.31 -1.76 -5.30
N THR A 15 -6.30 -2.60 -4.99
CA THR A 15 -7.55 -2.20 -4.34
C THR A 15 -7.51 -2.27 -2.81
N CYS A 16 -6.35 -2.56 -2.21
CA CYS A 16 -6.22 -2.66 -0.76
C CYS A 16 -6.46 -1.34 -0.02
N THR A 17 -7.09 -1.45 1.14
CA THR A 17 -7.17 -0.40 2.15
C THR A 17 -6.34 -0.79 3.36
N PHE A 18 -5.57 0.16 3.91
CA PHE A 18 -4.71 -0.02 5.07
C PHE A 18 -4.78 1.23 5.96
N SER A 19 -4.30 1.12 7.20
CA SER A 19 -4.26 2.26 8.13
C SER A 19 -3.23 3.28 7.67
N ASP A 20 -3.59 4.57 7.65
CA ASP A 20 -2.69 5.63 7.18
C ASP A 20 -1.35 5.68 7.93
N ASP A 21 -1.36 5.34 9.22
CA ASP A 21 -0.17 5.22 10.08
C ASP A 21 0.77 4.05 9.73
N GLN A 22 0.27 3.04 9.00
CA GLN A 22 1.05 1.87 8.56
C GLN A 22 1.48 1.97 7.09
N GLY A 23 1.18 3.09 6.43
CA GLY A 23 1.46 3.33 5.03
C GLY A 23 2.89 3.74 4.71
N PHE A 24 3.30 3.45 3.48
CA PHE A 24 4.49 4.03 2.90
C PHE A 24 4.12 5.28 2.10
N THR A 25 4.68 6.43 2.45
CA THR A 25 4.46 7.68 1.68
C THR A 25 5.58 7.87 0.68
N LEU A 26 5.26 8.01 -0.61
CA LEU A 26 6.21 8.33 -1.67
C LEU A 26 5.62 9.42 -2.58
N ASN A 27 6.38 10.48 -2.87
CA ASN A 27 5.91 11.62 -3.69
C ASN A 27 4.58 12.25 -3.19
N GLY A 28 4.29 12.18 -1.88
CA GLY A 28 3.03 12.69 -1.31
C GLY A 28 1.82 11.79 -1.53
N GLN A 29 2.00 10.60 -2.10
CA GLN A 29 0.98 9.56 -2.22
C GLN A 29 1.22 8.47 -1.19
N LEU A 30 0.14 7.89 -0.66
CA LEU A 30 0.21 6.84 0.35
C LEU A 30 -0.03 5.46 -0.28
N PHE A 31 0.89 4.56 -0.02
CA PHE A 31 0.92 3.21 -0.57
C PHE A 31 0.87 2.19 0.57
N CYS A 32 0.27 1.03 0.30
CA CYS A 32 0.20 -0.06 1.28
C CYS A 32 1.56 -0.75 1.51
N SER A 33 2.47 -0.64 0.55
CA SER A 33 3.82 -1.20 0.62
C SER A 33 4.76 -0.47 -0.34
N GLU A 34 6.06 -0.65 -0.14
CA GLU A 34 7.10 -0.08 -0.99
C GLU A 34 7.02 -0.60 -2.43
N ALA A 35 6.65 -1.87 -2.63
CA ALA A 35 6.41 -2.47 -3.94
C ALA A 35 5.33 -1.73 -4.73
N CYS A 36 4.24 -1.34 -4.06
CA CYS A 36 3.18 -0.54 -4.66
C CYS A 36 3.61 0.90 -4.94
N ALA A 37 4.59 1.43 -4.20
CA ALA A 37 5.08 2.79 -4.39
C ALA A 37 6.10 2.88 -5.54
N THR A 38 6.94 1.86 -5.72
CA THR A 38 7.94 1.77 -6.79
C THR A 38 7.40 1.14 -8.07
N HIS A 39 6.16 0.63 -8.04
CA HIS A 39 5.58 -0.23 -9.10
C HIS A 39 6.47 -1.46 -9.39
N ASP A 40 7.32 -1.84 -8.45
CA ASP A 40 8.22 -2.97 -8.55
C ASP A 40 7.60 -4.16 -7.82
N HIS A 41 6.80 -4.94 -8.55
CA HIS A 41 6.19 -6.17 -8.02
C HIS A 41 7.19 -7.33 -7.87
N ALA A 42 8.45 -7.12 -8.26
CA ALA A 42 9.57 -8.02 -8.01
C ALA A 42 10.24 -7.78 -6.65
N HIS A 43 9.84 -6.71 -5.93
CA HIS A 43 10.42 -6.35 -4.65
C HIS A 43 10.13 -7.43 -3.59
N PRO A 44 11.07 -7.75 -2.69
CA PRO A 44 10.85 -8.72 -1.61
C PRO A 44 9.77 -8.28 -0.60
N SER A 45 9.33 -7.02 -0.66
CA SER A 45 8.25 -6.51 0.17
C SER A 45 6.91 -6.98 -0.38
N ALA A 46 6.21 -7.83 0.37
CA ALA A 46 4.86 -8.24 0.02
C ALA A 46 3.97 -7.00 -0.21
N CYS A 47 3.23 -7.03 -1.32
CA CYS A 47 2.02 -6.21 -1.47
C CYS A 47 1.11 -6.44 -0.26
N CYS A 48 0.15 -5.54 -0.01
CA CYS A 48 -0.83 -5.72 1.05
C CYS A 48 -1.31 -7.18 1.14
N GLN A 49 -1.49 -7.68 2.38
CA GLN A 49 -1.71 -9.09 2.75
C GLN A 49 -2.86 -9.82 2.02
N ASP A 50 -3.61 -9.13 1.16
CA ASP A 50 -4.62 -9.74 0.30
C ASP A 50 -3.95 -10.40 -0.90
N SER A 51 -3.99 -11.74 -0.93
CA SER A 51 -3.22 -12.60 -1.82
C SER A 51 -3.50 -12.45 -3.33
N GLY A 52 -4.33 -11.49 -3.73
CA GLY A 52 -4.65 -11.17 -5.12
C GLY A 52 -4.44 -9.71 -5.54
N CYS A 53 -3.91 -8.83 -4.67
CA CYS A 53 -3.77 -7.40 -5.05
C CYS A 53 -2.62 -7.13 -6.03
N CYS A 54 -1.62 -8.00 -6.05
CA CYS A 54 -0.41 -7.85 -6.87
C CYS A 54 -0.05 -9.15 -7.61
N SER A 55 -1.07 -9.87 -8.09
CA SER A 55 -0.95 -11.06 -8.94
C SER A 55 -0.91 -10.71 -10.42
#